data_AF-A0A0W0W6I1-F1
#
_entry.id   AF-A0A0W0W6I1-F1
#
_cell.length_a   1.000
_cell.length_b   1.000
_cell.length_c   1.000
_cell.angle_alpha   90.00
_cell.angle_beta   90.00
_cell.angle_gamma   90.00
#
_symmetry.space_group_name_H-M   'P 1'
#
loop_
_entity.id
_entity.type
_entity.pdbx_description
1 polymer ?
#
loop_
_entity_poly.entity_id
_entity_poly.type
_entity_poly.pdbx_seq_one_letter_code
_entity_poly.pdbx_strand_id
1 'polypeptide(L)'
;MRIYGFGSYFSGSKSYTDIDILIVHDLNDYQSCMQAIKCKRAILKKINKSNVSILSKSEELDFDFISRSGAIPLGDVDEGSIENIVYMVKTFKNRIF
;
A
#
# COMPACT_ATOMS: atom_id res chain seq x y z
N MET A 1 8.89 5.13 4.89
CA MET A 1 7.72 4.82 4.01
C MET A 1 7.07 3.51 4.44
N ARG A 2 5.75 3.52 4.62
CA ARG A 2 4.96 2.38 5.08
C ARG A 2 3.86 2.03 4.09
N ILE A 3 3.58 0.75 3.94
CA ILE A 3 2.60 0.20 3.00
C ILE A 3 1.41 -0.37 3.77
N TYR A 4 0.22 -0.08 3.27
CA TYR A 4 -1.04 -0.57 3.80
C TYR A 4 -1.88 -1.20 2.69
N GLY A 5 -2.75 -2.13 3.06
CA GLY A 5 -3.78 -2.68 2.20
C GLY A 5 -5.16 -2.23 2.68
N PHE A 6 -6.08 -1.95 1.78
CA PHE A 6 -7.45 -1.55 2.14
C PHE A 6 -8.47 -2.05 1.11
N GLY A 7 -9.76 -1.82 1.36
CA GLY A 7 -10.81 -2.26 0.45
C GLY A 7 -11.09 -3.75 0.52
N SER A 8 -11.88 -4.24 -0.45
CA SER A 8 -12.54 -5.54 -0.38
C SER A 8 -11.60 -6.75 -0.28
N TYR A 9 -10.41 -6.66 -0.89
CA TYR A 9 -9.38 -7.72 -0.80
C TYR A 9 -8.88 -7.90 0.63
N PHE A 10 -8.59 -6.78 1.32
CA PHE A 10 -7.98 -6.79 2.64
C PHE A 10 -9.01 -6.90 3.77
N SER A 11 -10.28 -6.56 3.52
CA SER A 11 -11.37 -6.77 4.48
C SER A 11 -11.91 -8.22 4.53
N GLY A 12 -11.35 -9.13 3.72
CA GLY A 12 -11.75 -10.55 3.71
C GLY A 12 -13.02 -10.83 2.90
N SER A 13 -13.43 -9.92 2.00
CA SER A 13 -14.58 -10.15 1.13
C SER A 13 -14.42 -11.42 0.30
N LYS A 14 -15.52 -12.17 0.11
CA LYS A 14 -15.56 -13.38 -0.74
C LYS A 14 -15.29 -13.05 -2.20
N SER A 15 -15.59 -11.82 -2.62
CA SER A 15 -15.36 -11.31 -3.97
C SER A 15 -14.69 -9.94 -3.92
N TYR A 16 -13.67 -9.75 -4.74
CA TYR A 16 -12.97 -8.49 -4.97
C TYR A 16 -12.62 -8.37 -6.46
N THR A 17 -12.63 -7.15 -6.97
CA THR A 17 -12.32 -6.85 -8.38
C THR A 17 -10.88 -6.40 -8.59
N ASP A 18 -10.31 -5.82 -7.55
CA ASP A 18 -9.05 -5.10 -7.51
C ASP A 18 -8.40 -5.23 -6.13
N ILE A 19 -7.13 -4.82 -6.05
CA ILE A 19 -6.31 -4.85 -4.84
C ILE A 19 -5.89 -3.42 -4.54
N ASP A 20 -6.50 -2.80 -3.53
CA ASP A 20 -6.21 -1.41 -3.17
C ASP A 20 -5.07 -1.33 -2.16
N ILE A 21 -4.02 -0.59 -2.52
CA ILE A 21 -2.79 -0.45 -1.75
C ILE A 21 -2.54 1.03 -1.48
N LEU A 22 -2.22 1.36 -0.24
CA LEU A 22 -1.83 2.70 0.19
C LEU A 22 -0.34 2.74 0.50
N ILE A 23 0.34 3.74 -0.04
CA ILE A 23 1.72 4.08 0.30
C ILE A 23 1.70 5.37 1.11
N VAL A 24 2.25 5.33 2.33
CA VAL A 24 2.46 6.52 3.15
C VAL A 24 3.96 6.84 3.20
N HIS A 25 4.37 7.97 2.64
CA HIS A 25 5.76 8.45 2.67
C HIS A 25 5.95 9.59 3.68
N ASP A 26 7.18 9.78 4.15
CA ASP A 26 7.44 10.58 5.35
C ASP A 26 7.47 12.10 5.08
N LEU A 27 8.13 12.54 4.01
CA LEU A 27 8.36 13.96 3.71
C LEU A 27 7.80 14.34 2.34
N ASN A 28 7.48 15.62 2.16
CA ASN A 28 7.04 16.18 0.87
C ASN A 28 8.22 16.62 0.00
N ASP A 29 9.43 16.14 0.30
CA ASP A 29 10.60 16.42 -0.53
C ASP A 29 10.62 15.54 -1.79
N TYR A 30 11.46 15.97 -2.74
CA TYR A 30 11.60 15.29 -4.03
C TYR A 30 12.01 13.82 -3.90
N GLN A 31 12.90 13.48 -2.97
CA GLN A 31 13.44 12.12 -2.83
C GLN A 31 12.36 11.18 -2.31
N SER A 32 11.63 11.59 -1.28
CA SER A 32 10.55 10.82 -0.68
C SER A 32 9.41 10.58 -1.69
N CYS A 33 9.00 11.62 -2.41
CA CYS A 33 8.01 11.52 -3.49
C CYS A 33 8.47 10.58 -4.62
N MET A 34 9.73 10.72 -5.06
CA MET A 34 10.28 9.89 -6.12
C MET A 34 10.36 8.42 -5.70
N GLN A 35 10.71 8.15 -4.44
CA GLN A 35 10.72 6.80 -3.87
C GLN A 35 9.31 6.20 -3.86
N ALA A 36 8.29 6.95 -3.43
CA ALA A 36 6.89 6.50 -3.45
C ALA A 36 6.40 6.21 -4.88
N ILE A 37 6.77 7.04 -5.86
CA ILE A 37 6.43 6.83 -7.28
C ILE A 37 7.10 5.57 -7.85
N LYS A 38 8.39 5.36 -7.55
CA LYS A 38 9.11 4.13 -7.95
C LYS A 38 8.43 2.90 -7.35
N CYS A 39 8.06 2.97 -6.08
CA CYS A 39 7.35 1.90 -5.38
C CYS A 39 6.00 1.59 -6.03
N LYS A 40 5.17 2.61 -6.29
CA LYS A 40 3.89 2.47 -7.00
C LYS A 40 4.06 1.79 -8.37
N ARG A 41 5.02 2.25 -9.18
CA ARG A 41 5.27 1.65 -10.50
C ARG A 41 5.61 0.17 -10.42
N ALA A 42 6.39 -0.23 -9.42
CA ALA A 42 6.78 -1.62 -9.28
C ALA A 42 5.64 -2.51 -8.78
N ILE A 43 4.79 -2.00 -7.87
CA ILE A 43 3.57 -2.68 -7.44
C ILE A 43 2.66 -2.92 -8.64
N LEU A 44 2.36 -1.88 -9.42
CA LEU A 44 1.51 -1.98 -10.62
C LEU A 44 2.06 -2.98 -11.65
N LYS A 45 3.39 -3.11 -11.75
CA LYS A 45 4.04 -4.07 -12.64
C LYS A 45 3.93 -5.53 -12.15
N LYS A 46 3.98 -5.76 -10.83
CA LYS A 46 4.08 -7.10 -10.24
C LYS A 46 2.75 -7.65 -9.69
N ILE A 47 1.76 -6.78 -9.43
CA ILE A 47 0.46 -7.14 -8.86
C ILE A 47 -0.64 -6.72 -9.83
N ASN A 48 -1.22 -7.70 -10.52
CA ASN A 48 -2.29 -7.46 -11.47
C ASN A 48 -3.55 -6.91 -10.75
N LYS A 49 -4.28 -6.01 -11.43
CA LYS A 49 -5.47 -5.34 -10.90
C LYS A 49 -5.25 -4.61 -9.58
N SER A 50 -4.03 -4.10 -9.35
CA SER A 50 -3.76 -3.27 -8.18
C SER A 50 -4.07 -1.81 -8.46
N ASN A 51 -4.68 -1.14 -7.49
CA ASN A 51 -4.80 0.31 -7.42
C ASN A 51 -3.86 0.81 -6.32
N VAL A 52 -3.15 1.90 -6.59
CA VAL A 52 -2.18 2.45 -5.63
C VAL A 52 -2.43 3.92 -5.38
N SER A 53 -2.81 4.22 -4.14
CA SER A 53 -2.88 5.57 -3.57
C SER A 53 -1.56 5.90 -2.88
N ILE A 54 -1.11 7.14 -3.01
CA ILE A 54 0.08 7.66 -2.33
C ILE A 54 -0.38 8.85 -1.50
N LEU A 55 -0.02 8.86 -0.23
CA LEU A 55 -0.18 9.99 0.66
C LEU A 55 1.15 10.28 1.36
N SER A 56 1.44 11.55 1.55
CA SER A 56 2.40 11.97 2.57
C SER A 56 1.83 11.72 3.96
N LYS A 57 2.70 11.67 4.96
CA LYS A 57 2.29 11.56 6.36
C LYS A 57 1.38 12.72 6.79
N SER A 58 1.59 13.93 6.26
CA SER A 58 0.70 15.08 6.49
C SER A 58 -0.68 14.87 5.87
N GLU A 59 -0.74 14.43 4.60
CA GLU A 59 -2.03 14.18 3.94
C GLU A 59 -2.81 13.05 4.61
N GLU A 60 -2.11 12.01 5.09
CA GLU A 60 -2.73 10.95 5.87
C GLU A 60 -3.39 11.48 7.14
N LEU A 61 -2.72 12.38 7.88
CA LEU A 61 -3.27 13.02 9.09
C LEU A 61 -4.47 13.91 8.77
N ASP A 62 -4.42 14.65 7.66
CA ASP A 62 -5.49 15.56 7.27
C ASP A 62 -6.74 14.81 6.79
N PHE A 63 -6.58 13.70 6.07
CA PHE A 63 -7.70 12.92 5.54
C PHE A 63 -8.22 11.84 6.50
N ASP A 64 -7.41 11.47 7.50
CA ASP A 64 -7.64 10.32 8.39
C ASP A 64 -7.94 9.04 7.59
N PHE A 65 -7.20 8.82 6.49
CA PHE A 65 -7.56 7.83 5.49
C PHE A 65 -7.44 6.40 6.03
N ILE A 66 -6.37 6.07 6.75
CA ILE A 66 -6.13 4.73 7.34
C ILE A 66 -7.30 4.32 8.23
N SER A 67 -7.68 5.20 9.16
CA SER A 67 -8.81 4.99 10.08
C SER A 67 -10.12 4.80 9.31
N ARG A 68 -10.43 5.72 8.38
CA ARG A 68 -11.72 5.74 7.65
C ARG A 68 -11.86 4.61 6.64
N SER A 69 -10.76 4.18 6.03
CA SER A 69 -10.75 3.09 5.04
C SER A 69 -10.57 1.71 5.68
N GLY A 70 -10.25 1.65 6.98
CA GLY A 70 -9.85 0.41 7.63
C GLY A 70 -8.56 -0.17 7.06
N ALA A 71 -7.64 0.68 6.62
CA ALA A 71 -6.38 0.23 6.02
C ALA A 71 -5.54 -0.50 7.06
N ILE A 72 -5.01 -1.65 6.66
CA ILE A 72 -4.19 -2.51 7.52
C ILE A 72 -2.71 -2.38 7.16
N PRO A 73 -1.82 -2.34 8.15
CA PRO A 73 -0.38 -2.26 7.89
C PRO A 73 0.11 -3.58 7.26
N LEU A 74 0.74 -3.48 6.09
CA LEU A 74 1.40 -4.62 5.45
C LEU A 74 2.88 -4.69 5.84
N GLY A 75 3.54 -3.54 5.93
CA GLY A 75 4.93 -3.45 6.37
C GLY A 75 5.62 -2.15 5.97
N ASP A 76 6.85 -1.98 6.44
CA ASP A 76 7.75 -0.89 6.05
C ASP A 76 8.56 -1.26 4.81
N VAL A 77 8.89 -0.25 4.01
CA VAL A 77 9.69 -0.41 2.80
C VAL A 77 10.80 0.63 2.79
N ASP A 78 12.02 0.13 2.68
CA ASP A 78 13.22 0.89 2.37
C ASP A 78 13.54 0.84 0.86
N GLU A 79 14.53 1.62 0.45
CA GLU A 79 14.98 1.74 -0.94
C GLU A 79 15.67 0.43 -1.40
N GLY A 80 14.89 -0.61 -1.66
CA GLY A 80 15.38 -1.94 -2.05
C GLY A 80 14.35 -3.07 -1.89
N SER A 81 13.36 -2.89 -1.02
CA SER A 81 12.45 -3.97 -0.58
C SER A 81 11.13 -4.10 -1.36
N ILE A 82 11.08 -3.66 -2.61
CA ILE A 82 9.87 -3.75 -3.45
C ILE A 82 9.39 -5.20 -3.62
N GLU A 83 10.32 -6.16 -3.65
CA GLU A 83 9.98 -7.59 -3.72
C GLU A 83 9.27 -8.09 -2.48
N ASN A 84 9.61 -7.53 -1.32
CA ASN A 84 8.94 -7.85 -0.06
C ASN A 84 7.48 -7.38 -0.08
N ILE A 85 7.15 -6.27 -0.76
CA ILE A 85 5.76 -5.79 -0.87
C ILE A 85 4.87 -6.80 -1.58
N VAL A 86 5.34 -7.32 -2.71
CA VAL A 86 4.59 -8.31 -3.50
C VAL A 86 4.36 -9.57 -2.69
N TYR A 87 5.39 -10.01 -1.96
CA TYR A 87 5.27 -11.13 -1.04
C TYR A 87 4.27 -10.85 0.08
N MET A 88 4.35 -9.69 0.73
CA MET A 88 3.44 -9.28 1.81
C MET A 88 1.97 -9.24 1.35
N VAL A 89 1.70 -8.65 0.19
CA VAL A 89 0.34 -8.59 -0.38
C VAL A 89 -0.18 -9.99 -0.71
N LYS A 90 0.61 -10.83 -1.38
CA LYS A 90 0.17 -12.19 -1.78
C LYS A 90 -0.03 -13.12 -0.59
N THR A 91 0.80 -13.01 0.44
CA THR A 91 0.73 -13.88 1.62
C THR A 91 -0.30 -13.43 2.64
N PHE A 92 -0.78 -12.19 2.57
CA PHE A 92 -1.83 -11.69 3.47
C PHE A 92 -3.07 -12.61 3.46
N LYS A 93 -3.52 -13.07 2.29
CA LYS A 93 -4.67 -13.98 2.18
C LYS A 93 -4.47 -15.32 2.89
N ASN A 94 -3.24 -15.82 3.00
CA ASN A 94 -2.94 -17.09 3.66
C ASN A 94 -2.95 -16.96 5.20
N ARG A 95 -3.17 -15.76 5.75
CA ARG A 95 -3.20 -15.49 7.19
C ARG A 95 -4.62 -15.33 7.75
N ILE A 96 -5.63 -15.26 6.89
CA ILE A 96 -7.04 -14.98 7.26
C ILE A 96 -7.92 -16.24 7.12
N PHE A 97 -7.34 -17.38 6.74
CA PHE A 97 -8.00 -18.68 6.66
C PHE A 97 -7.19 -19.73 7.43
#